data_AF-A0A7C3I848-F1
#
_entry.id   AF-A0A7C3I848-F1
#
_cell.length_a   1.000
_cell.length_b   1.000
_cell.length_c   1.000
_cell.angle_alpha   90.00
_cell.angle_beta   90.00
_cell.angle_gamma   90.00
#
_symmetry.space_group_name_H-M   'P 1'
#
loop_
_entity.id
_entity.type
_entity.pdbx_description
1 polymer ?
#
loop_
_entity_poly.entity_id
_entity_poly.type
_entity_poly.pdbx_seq_one_letter_code
_entity_poly.pdbx_strand_id
1 'polypeptide(L)' 'MSAIYLLLPISLLVALAFLAAFIWAVRSGQYEDTCTPALRILTDDPPGNRPRKQLSPRSNATTSAHER' A
#
# COMPACT_ATOMS: atom_id res chain seq x y z
N MET A 1 8.44 -50.58 2.78
CA MET A 1 8.38 -49.86 1.48
C MET A 1 7.00 -49.24 1.34
N SER A 2 6.72 -48.21 2.16
CA SER A 2 5.35 -47.69 2.33
C SER A 2 5.32 -46.17 2.47
N ALA A 3 6.38 -45.59 3.04
CA ALA A 3 6.51 -44.14 3.21
C ALA A 3 6.45 -43.37 1.89
N ILE A 4 6.93 -43.95 0.78
CA ILE A 4 6.89 -43.31 -0.55
C ILE A 4 5.45 -42.97 -0.98
N TYR A 5 4.47 -43.80 -0.64
CA TYR A 5 3.07 -43.58 -0.99
C TYR A 5 2.43 -42.43 -0.19
N LEU A 6 2.98 -42.12 0.99
CA LEU A 6 2.57 -40.97 1.79
C LEU A 6 3.33 -39.69 1.37
N LEU A 7 4.64 -39.80 1.16
CA LEU A 7 5.50 -38.66 0.86
C LEU A 7 5.25 -38.08 -0.54
N LEU A 8 4.94 -38.92 -1.53
CA LEU A 8 4.70 -38.48 -2.90
C LEU A 8 3.53 -37.47 -2.99
N PRO A 9 2.30 -37.79 -2.54
CA PRO A 9 1.19 -36.83 -2.61
C PRO A 9 1.43 -35.60 -1.73
N ILE A 10 2.04 -35.76 -0.55
CA ILE A 10 2.35 -34.63 0.34
C ILE A 10 3.30 -33.65 -0.35
N SER A 11 4.38 -34.15 -0.97
CA SER A 11 5.35 -33.30 -1.66
C SER A 11 4.73 -32.55 -2.83
N LEU A 12 3.83 -33.20 -3.58
CA LEU A 12 3.09 -32.59 -4.68
C LEU A 12 2.14 -31.50 -4.17
N LEU A 13 1.44 -31.75 -3.06
CA LEU A 13 0.52 -30.81 -2.45
C LEU A 13 1.26 -29.56 -1.95
N VAL A 14 2.42 -29.74 -1.31
CA VAL A 14 3.29 -28.64 -0.88
C VAL A 14 3.79 -27.82 -2.08
N ALA A 15 4.22 -28.49 -3.16
CA ALA A 15 4.69 -27.81 -4.37
C ALA A 15 3.57 -26.98 -5.03
N LEU A 16 2.35 -27.53 -5.11
CA LEU A 16 1.18 -26.83 -5.64
C LEU A 16 0.77 -25.66 -4.74
N ALA A 17 0.79 -25.83 -3.41
CA ALA A 17 0.50 -24.76 -2.47
C ALA A 17 1.51 -23.60 -2.62
N PHE A 18 2.80 -23.92 -2.74
CA PHE A 18 3.85 -22.93 -2.96
C PHE A 18 3.67 -22.20 -4.28
N LEU A 19 3.36 -22.92 -5.37
CA LEU A 19 3.09 -22.32 -6.68
C LEU A 19 1.86 -21.41 -6.65
N ALA A 20 0.77 -21.83 -5.99
CA ALA A 20 -0.43 -21.01 -5.85
C ALA A 20 -0.16 -19.73 -5.06
N ALA A 21 0.57 -19.83 -3.94
CA ALA A 21 0.99 -18.67 -3.15
C ALA A 21 1.88 -17.72 -3.96
N PHE A 22 2.82 -18.28 -4.75
CA PHE A 22 3.68 -17.50 -5.64
C PHE A 22 2.87 -16.74 -6.70
N ILE A 23 1.94 -17.40 -7.38
CA ILE A 23 1.08 -16.76 -8.38
C ILE A 23 0.23 -15.67 -7.74
N TRP A 24 -0.34 -15.91 -6.54
CA TRP A 24 -1.10 -14.90 -5.81
C TRP A 24 -0.26 -13.67 -5.47
N ALA A 25 0.97 -13.87 -4.97
CA ALA A 25 1.90 -12.79 -4.66
C ALA A 25 2.24 -11.97 -5.90
N VAL A 26 2.55 -12.61 -7.04
CA VAL A 26 2.83 -11.89 -8.30
C VAL A 26 1.61 -11.10 -8.78
N ARG A 27 0.41 -11.68 -8.69
CA ARG A 27 -0.84 -11.01 -9.11
C ARG A 27 -1.30 -9.92 -8.16
N SER A 28 -0.81 -9.88 -6.93
CA SER A 28 -1.24 -8.93 -5.90
C SER A 28 -0.82 -7.47 -6.15
N GLY A 29 -0.19 -7.15 -7.29
CA GLY A 29 0.06 -5.77 -7.69
C GLY A 29 1.08 -5.05 -6.80
N GLN A 30 1.91 -5.78 -6.06
CA GLN A 30 3.00 -5.18 -5.27
C GLN A 30 4.09 -4.53 -6.15
N TYR A 31 4.01 -4.69 -7.47
CA TYR A 31 4.93 -4.12 -8.46
C TYR A 31 4.39 -2.85 -9.12
N GLU A 32 3.20 -2.35 -8.73
CA GLU A 32 2.61 -1.18 -9.39
C GLU A 32 3.41 0.11 -9.14
N ASP A 33 4.21 0.17 -8.06
CA ASP A 33 5.15 1.28 -7.82
C ASP A 33 6.47 1.05 -8.56
N THR A 34 6.39 1.06 -9.90
CA THR A 34 7.55 0.99 -10.81
C THR A 34 8.31 2.32 -10.90
N CYS A 35 7.78 3.38 -10.28
CA CYS A 35 8.37 4.71 -10.31
C CYS A 35 9.49 4.83 -9.28
N THR A 36 10.71 5.11 -9.73
CA THR A 36 11.84 5.30 -8.84
C THR A 36 11.62 6.55 -7.96
N PRO A 37 11.84 6.50 -6.64
CA PRO A 37 11.61 7.65 -5.75
C PRO A 37 12.34 8.93 -6.18
N ALA A 38 13.53 8.77 -6.78
CA ALA A 38 14.32 9.87 -7.32
C ALA A 38 13.73 10.50 -8.60
N LEU A 39 12.93 9.76 -9.37
CA LEU A 39 12.26 10.29 -10.55
C LEU A 39 11.04 11.13 -10.14
N ARG A 40 10.31 10.73 -9.09
CA ARG A 40 9.16 11.51 -8.57
C ARG A 40 9.57 12.94 -8.22
N ILE A 41 10.69 13.13 -7.52
CA ILE A 41 11.14 14.47 -7.11
C ILE A 41 11.66 15.35 -8.26
N LEU A 42 12.12 14.75 -9.37
CA LEU A 42 12.55 15.47 -10.57
C LEU A 42 11.40 15.75 -11.57
N THR A 43 10.37 14.89 -11.56
CA THR A 43 9.23 14.96 -12.49
C THR A 43 8.01 15.65 -11.87
N ASP A 44 7.98 15.79 -10.54
CA ASP A 44 6.99 16.62 -9.85
C ASP A 44 7.15 18.08 -10.32
N ASP A 45 6.07 18.61 -10.91
CA ASP A 45 6.02 19.93 -11.54
C ASP A 45 6.68 21.03 -10.70
N PRO A 46 7.33 22.02 -11.36
CA PRO A 46 7.87 23.19 -10.67
C PRO A 46 6.78 23.83 -9.79
N PRO A 47 7.14 24.38 -8.62
CA PRO A 47 6.20 24.95 -7.66
C PRO A 47 5.55 26.22 -8.24
N GLY A 48 4.55 26.06 -9.10
CA GLY A 48 3.93 27.15 -9.83
C GLY A 48 2.40 27.08 -9.90
N ASN A 49 1.77 25.93 -9.62
CA ASN A 49 0.32 25.83 -9.80
C ASN A 49 -0.43 25.00 -8.75
N ARG A 50 0.03 24.96 -7.49
CA ARG A 50 -0.83 24.47 -6.41
C ARG A 50 -1.92 25.52 -6.17
N PRO A 51 -3.22 25.28 -6.47
CA PRO A 51 -4.26 26.15 -5.96
C PRO A 51 -4.14 26.05 -4.44
N ARG A 52 -3.84 27.18 -3.81
CA ARG A 52 -3.72 27.35 -2.37
C ARG A 52 -4.88 26.63 -1.71
N LYS A 53 -4.62 25.43 -1.17
CA LYS A 53 -5.59 24.71 -0.36
C LYS A 53 -5.89 25.65 0.80
N GLN A 54 -7.12 26.16 0.79
CA GLN A 54 -7.67 27.08 1.78
C GLN A 54 -7.18 26.66 3.16
N LEU A 55 -6.43 27.55 3.82
CA LEU A 55 -6.41 27.54 5.27
C LEU A 55 -7.88 27.74 5.69
N SER A 56 -8.48 26.68 6.20
CA SER A 56 -9.81 26.71 6.78
C SER A 56 -9.82 27.77 7.88
N PRO A 57 -10.73 28.76 7.86
CA PRO A 57 -10.90 29.63 9.01
C PRO A 57 -11.43 28.75 10.15
N ARG A 58 -10.64 28.62 11.21
CA ARG A 58 -11.01 27.95 12.45
C ARG A 58 -12.14 28.74 13.12
N SER A 59 -13.36 28.49 12.65
CA SER A 59 -14.61 28.95 13.24
C SER A 59 -15.00 27.99 14.36
N ASN A 60 -14.73 28.36 15.62
CA ASN A 60 -15.55 28.09 16.81
C ASN A 60 -14.76 28.18 18.14
N ALA A 61 -15.10 29.18 18.96
CA ALA A 61 -15.38 29.02 20.40
C ALA A 61 -15.49 30.41 21.05
N THR A 62 -16.73 30.90 21.09
CA THR A 62 -17.39 31.52 22.24
C THR A 62 -16.50 31.92 23.43
N THR A 63 -16.32 33.22 23.65
CA THR A 63 -16.31 33.81 24.99
C THR A 63 -17.03 35.14 24.89
N SER A 64 -18.35 35.04 24.93
CA SER A 64 -19.25 36.14 25.23
C SER A 64 -19.76 35.90 26.65
N ALA A 65 -19.59 36.94 27.48
CA ALA A 65 -20.29 37.23 28.72
C ALA A 65 -19.83 36.53 30.02
N HIS A 66 -19.83 37.38 31.07
CA HIS A 66 -19.53 37.15 32.49
C HIS A 66 -18.04 37.02 32.82
N GLU A 67 -17.44 37.85 33.65
CA GLU A 67 -17.98 38.43 34.88
C GLU A 67 -17.22 39.71 35.26
N ARG A 68 -17.81 40.43 36.20
CA ARG A 68 -17.49 41.76 36.75
C ARG A 68 -16.05 41.94 37.23
#